data_AF-A0A5D4K515-F1
#
_entry.id   AF-A0A5D4K515-F1
#
_cell.length_a   1.000
_cell.length_b   1.000
_cell.length_c   1.000
_cell.angle_alpha   90.00
_cell.angle_beta   90.00
_cell.angle_gamma   90.00
#
_symmetry.space_group_name_H-M   'P 1'
#
loop_
_entity.id
_entity.type
_entity.pdbx_description
1 polymer ?
#
loop_
_entity_poly.entity_id
_entity_poly.type
_entity_poly.pdbx_seq_one_letter_code
_entity_poly.pdbx_strand_id
1 'polypeptide(L)'
;MKLENPQTIEALNQWLGVWLDERYLHKPHSALEKNITPLEAYRSEGTPIRHVSAEELAHAFLHSETRKVDKAGCISFQDEKYEVGINFVGCKVEITYDPQDTTELTVDYPGFDSWKAKRMVISERTGKRPSLPEKMIKEPAGSSRLLQGAKKPNQARKAAAIIPSVPAVSFRHISKGGTSHV
;
A
#
# COMPACT_ATOMS: atom_id res chain seq x y z
N MET A 1 16.99 28.04 46.13
CA MET A 1 15.55 27.83 45.86
C MET A 1 15.45 26.53 45.08
N LYS A 2 14.70 25.54 45.58
CA LYS A 2 14.56 24.23 44.92
C LYS A 2 13.33 24.29 44.02
N LEU A 3 13.47 23.88 42.76
CA LEU A 3 12.36 23.84 41.80
C LEU A 3 11.46 22.63 42.10
N GLU A 4 10.18 22.75 41.72
CA GLU A 4 9.25 21.62 41.66
C GLU A 4 9.79 20.56 40.68
N ASN A 5 9.67 19.28 41.04
CA ASN A 5 10.12 18.14 40.22
C ASN A 5 8.93 17.28 39.80
N PRO A 6 8.09 17.74 38.86
CA PRO A 6 6.90 17.02 38.44
C PRO A 6 7.28 15.67 37.83
N GLN A 7 6.61 14.60 38.27
CA GLN A 7 6.85 13.24 37.79
C GLN A 7 5.93 12.83 36.62
N THR A 8 4.91 13.64 36.32
CA THR A 8 3.95 13.40 35.24
C THR A 8 3.82 14.62 34.34
N ILE A 9 3.40 14.39 33.10
CA ILE A 9 3.24 15.45 32.10
C ILE A 9 2.07 16.37 32.45
N GLU A 10 1.02 15.84 33.10
CA GLU A 10 -0.13 16.62 33.56
C GLU A 10 0.30 17.60 34.65
N ALA A 11 1.10 17.14 35.62
CA ALA A 11 1.61 18.00 36.68
C ALA A 11 2.53 19.09 36.11
N LEU A 12 3.39 18.76 35.13
CA LEU A 12 4.21 19.74 34.44
C LEU A 12 3.36 20.79 33.70
N ASN A 13 2.34 20.36 32.96
CA ASN A 13 1.44 21.25 32.23
C ASN A 13 0.63 22.17 33.16
N GLN A 14 0.23 21.68 34.34
CA GLN A 14 -0.42 22.50 35.36
C GLN A 14 0.51 23.63 35.85
N TRP A 15 1.75 23.29 36.22
CA TRP A 15 2.73 24.29 36.66
C TRP A 15 3.09 25.28 35.55
N LEU A 16 3.19 24.80 34.30
CA LEU A 16 3.40 25.66 33.14
C LEU A 16 2.24 26.66 32.97
N GLY A 17 1.00 26.21 33.14
CA GLY A 17 -0.18 27.08 33.11
C GLY A 17 -0.11 28.19 34.16
N VAL A 18 0.16 27.83 35.42
CA VAL A 18 0.33 28.80 36.52
C VAL A 18 1.44 29.81 36.20
N TRP A 19 2.56 29.36 35.66
CA TRP A 19 3.66 30.25 35.28
C TRP A 19 3.27 31.19 34.15
N LEU A 20 2.60 30.69 33.11
CA LEU A 20 2.13 31.50 32.00
C LEU A 20 1.18 32.58 32.48
N ASP A 21 0.19 32.25 33.30
CA ASP A 21 -0.78 33.22 33.80
C ASP A 21 -0.12 34.25 34.72
N GLU A 22 0.57 33.81 35.77
CA GLU A 22 1.02 34.70 36.84
C GLU A 22 2.35 35.40 36.56
N ARG A 23 3.21 34.81 35.73
CA ARG A 23 4.58 35.31 35.51
C ARG A 23 4.80 35.87 34.12
N TYR A 24 4.01 35.45 33.14
CA TYR A 24 4.15 35.91 31.76
C TYR A 24 3.00 36.84 31.35
N LEU A 25 1.76 36.35 31.33
CA LEU A 25 0.60 37.05 30.75
C LEU A 25 0.17 38.28 31.55
N HIS A 26 0.19 38.22 32.89
CA HIS A 26 -0.23 39.33 33.76
C HIS A 26 0.93 40.18 34.29
N LYS A 27 2.16 39.90 33.87
CA LYS A 27 3.34 40.68 34.30
C LYS A 27 3.76 41.66 33.19
N PRO A 28 4.08 42.92 33.54
CA PRO A 28 4.69 43.85 32.59
C PRO A 28 5.92 43.25 31.93
N HIS A 29 5.94 43.24 30.59
CA HIS A 29 7.03 42.65 29.82
C HIS A 29 7.87 43.74 29.18
N SER A 30 9.19 43.71 29.39
CA SER A 30 10.12 44.74 28.89
C SER A 30 10.22 44.83 27.36
N ALA A 31 9.67 43.84 26.65
CA ALA A 31 9.65 43.78 25.19
C ALA A 31 8.43 44.50 24.60
N LEU A 32 7.45 44.82 25.44
CA LEU A 32 6.25 45.55 25.05
C LEU A 32 6.42 47.02 25.42
N GLU A 33 5.99 47.89 24.53
CA GLU A 33 6.04 49.33 24.78
C GLU A 33 5.21 49.69 26.01
N LYS A 34 5.63 50.70 26.75
CA LYS A 34 4.88 51.29 27.87
C LYS A 34 4.66 50.36 29.08
N ASN A 35 5.49 49.32 29.28
CA ASN A 35 5.39 48.40 30.44
C ASN A 35 3.99 47.78 30.60
N ILE A 36 3.30 47.51 29.49
CA ILE A 36 2.01 46.82 29.49
C ILE A 36 2.20 45.32 29.62
N THR A 37 1.16 44.63 30.08
CA THR A 37 1.14 43.17 30.14
C THR A 37 0.84 42.58 28.74
N PRO A 38 1.35 41.37 28.40
CA PRO A 38 0.99 40.70 27.15
C PRO A 38 -0.51 40.55 26.92
N LEU A 39 -1.28 40.30 27.99
CA LEU A 39 -2.73 40.16 27.93
C LEU A 39 -3.44 41.49 27.62
N GLU A 40 -2.97 42.61 28.19
CA GLU A 40 -3.48 43.94 27.83
C GLU A 40 -3.14 44.31 26.39
N ALA A 41 -1.92 44.04 25.94
CA ALA A 41 -1.50 44.29 24.57
C ALA A 41 -2.42 43.54 23.58
N TYR A 42 -2.63 42.24 23.79
CA TYR A 42 -3.52 41.41 22.97
C TYR A 42 -4.96 41.92 22.95
N ARG A 43 -5.51 42.34 24.11
CA ARG A 43 -6.88 42.86 24.19
C ARG A 43 -7.04 44.26 23.59
N SER A 44 -5.99 45.08 23.64
CA SER A 44 -5.98 46.42 23.06
C SER A 44 -5.84 46.41 21.54
N GLU A 45 -5.37 45.30 20.98
CA GLU A 45 -5.22 45.12 19.55
C GLU A 45 -6.60 44.92 18.90
N GLY A 46 -7.00 45.85 18.05
CA GLY A 46 -8.29 45.79 17.32
C GLY A 46 -8.25 44.96 16.05
N THR A 47 -7.22 44.14 15.84
CA THR A 47 -7.09 43.32 14.64
C THR A 47 -8.16 42.21 14.68
N PRO A 48 -8.99 42.08 13.63
CA PRO A 48 -10.01 41.05 13.60
C PRO A 48 -9.35 39.67 13.55
N ILE A 49 -9.69 38.82 14.51
CA ILE A 49 -9.21 37.43 14.55
C ILE A 49 -9.81 36.67 13.37
N ARG A 50 -8.95 36.14 12.50
CA ARG A 50 -9.38 35.25 11.43
C ARG A 50 -9.73 33.89 12.01
N HIS A 51 -11.01 33.52 11.93
CA HIS A 51 -11.43 32.17 12.24
C HIS A 51 -11.18 31.26 11.05
N VAL A 52 -10.54 30.12 11.32
CA VAL A 52 -10.31 29.04 10.36
C VAL A 52 -11.49 28.09 10.44
N SER A 53 -11.94 27.56 9.31
CA SER A 53 -13.02 26.58 9.31
C SER A 53 -12.56 25.27 9.98
N ALA A 54 -13.50 24.50 10.54
CA ALA A 54 -13.15 23.21 11.16
C ALA A 54 -12.49 22.25 10.16
N GLU A 55 -12.88 22.33 8.88
CA GLU A 55 -12.32 21.52 7.80
C GLU A 55 -10.87 21.91 7.47
N GLU A 56 -10.58 23.20 7.34
CA GLU A 56 -9.22 23.70 7.13
C GLU A 56 -8.30 23.34 8.29
N LEU A 57 -8.81 23.45 9.52
CA LEU A 57 -8.07 23.09 10.71
C LEU A 57 -7.79 21.58 10.75
N ALA A 58 -8.78 20.74 10.47
CA ALA A 58 -8.59 19.29 10.40
C ALA A 58 -7.55 18.90 9.35
N HIS A 59 -7.62 19.53 8.17
CA HIS A 59 -6.66 19.27 7.09
C HIS A 59 -5.22 19.64 7.48
N ALA A 60 -5.02 20.70 8.28
CA ALA A 60 -3.71 21.15 8.71
C ALA A 60 -2.99 20.16 9.68
N PHE A 61 -3.76 19.29 10.36
CA PHE A 61 -3.21 18.27 11.27
C PHE A 61 -3.01 16.91 10.62
N LEU A 62 -3.44 16.72 9.38
CA LEU A 62 -3.19 15.48 8.65
C LEU A 62 -1.69 15.31 8.41
N HIS A 63 -1.22 14.07 8.58
CA HIS A 63 0.17 13.71 8.34
C HIS A 63 0.30 13.07 6.96
N SER A 64 1.38 13.41 6.24
CA SER A 64 1.71 12.79 4.97
C SER A 64 2.96 11.92 5.06
N GLU A 65 2.92 10.77 4.39
CA GLU A 65 4.07 9.87 4.28
C GLU A 65 4.09 9.18 2.91
N THR A 66 5.27 9.02 2.32
CA THR A 66 5.42 8.27 1.06
C THR A 66 5.67 6.79 1.34
N ARG A 67 4.86 5.90 0.74
CA ARG A 67 5.07 4.44 0.81
C ARG A 67 5.11 3.81 -0.58
N LYS A 68 5.79 2.68 -0.67
CA LYS A 68 5.85 1.89 -1.91
C LYS A 68 4.77 0.81 -1.88
N VAL A 69 4.03 0.69 -2.98
CA VAL A 69 3.03 -0.36 -3.16
C VAL A 69 3.71 -1.70 -3.47
N ASP A 70 3.34 -2.73 -2.73
CA ASP A 70 3.84 -4.10 -2.91
C ASP A 70 3.24 -4.78 -4.15
N LYS A 71 3.74 -5.96 -4.51
CA LYS A 71 3.28 -6.79 -5.63
C LYS A 71 1.79 -7.17 -5.56
N ALA A 72 1.22 -7.14 -4.37
CA ALA A 72 -0.20 -7.39 -4.12
C ALA A 72 -1.09 -6.15 -4.30
N GLY A 73 -0.54 -4.97 -4.63
CA GLY A 73 -1.33 -3.73 -4.71
C GLY A 73 -1.68 -3.14 -3.34
N CYS A 74 -0.92 -3.51 -2.31
CA CYS A 74 -1.12 -3.06 -0.93
C CYS A 74 0.09 -2.28 -0.42
N ILE A 75 -0.11 -1.45 0.59
CA ILE A 75 0.96 -0.78 1.34
C ILE A 75 1.01 -1.33 2.76
N SER A 76 2.19 -1.28 3.38
CA SER A 76 2.32 -1.50 4.82
C SER A 76 2.46 -0.15 5.52
N PHE A 77 1.64 0.09 6.54
CA PHE A 77 1.63 1.30 7.36
C PHE A 77 1.27 0.91 8.80
N GLN A 78 2.10 1.32 9.77
CA GLN A 78 1.95 0.95 11.20
C GLN A 78 1.66 -0.53 11.46
N ASP A 79 2.49 -1.43 10.91
CA ASP A 79 2.35 -2.90 10.98
C ASP A 79 1.06 -3.50 10.39
N GLU A 80 0.23 -2.67 9.77
CA GLU A 80 -0.98 -3.09 9.09
C GLU A 80 -0.85 -2.93 7.57
N LYS A 81 -1.75 -3.58 6.84
CA LYS A 81 -1.79 -3.55 5.38
C LYS A 81 -3.02 -2.81 4.91
N TYR A 82 -2.87 -1.97 3.89
CA TYR A 82 -3.98 -1.23 3.29
C TYR A 82 -4.04 -1.52 1.80
N GLU A 83 -5.26 -1.69 1.29
CA GLU A 83 -5.51 -1.95 -0.12
C GLU A 83 -5.51 -0.62 -0.90
N VAL A 84 -4.54 -0.48 -1.81
CA VAL A 84 -4.36 0.73 -2.63
C VAL A 84 -4.82 0.49 -4.06
N GLY A 85 -4.55 -0.69 -4.59
CA GLY A 85 -4.97 -1.12 -5.91
C GLY A 85 -3.84 -1.69 -6.75
N ILE A 86 -4.18 -2.65 -7.63
CA ILE A 86 -3.22 -3.37 -8.47
C ILE A 86 -2.57 -2.46 -9.53
N ASN A 87 -3.25 -1.38 -9.93
CA ASN A 87 -2.76 -0.42 -10.92
C ASN A 87 -1.46 0.28 -10.49
N PHE A 88 -1.21 0.37 -9.18
CA PHE A 88 -0.09 1.12 -8.61
C PHE A 88 1.02 0.21 -8.09
N VAL A 89 1.01 -1.08 -8.43
CA VAL A 89 2.05 -2.05 -8.00
C VAL A 89 3.44 -1.54 -8.37
N GLY A 90 4.31 -1.42 -7.36
CA GLY A 90 5.68 -0.94 -7.51
C GLY A 90 5.86 0.58 -7.56
N CYS A 91 4.77 1.34 -7.64
CA CYS A 91 4.78 2.79 -7.55
C CYS A 91 5.01 3.27 -6.10
N LYS A 92 5.53 4.49 -5.96
CA LYS A 92 5.53 5.24 -4.69
C LYS A 92 4.29 6.12 -4.69
N VAL A 93 3.47 5.97 -3.66
CA VAL A 93 2.26 6.77 -3.45
C VAL A 93 2.44 7.61 -2.20
N GLU A 94 1.85 8.79 -2.18
CA GLU A 94 1.76 9.63 -0.98
C GLU A 94 0.48 9.27 -0.24
N ILE A 95 0.57 9.20 1.08
CA ILE A 95 -0.54 8.82 1.93
C ILE A 95 -0.76 9.93 2.94
N THR A 96 -2.00 10.39 3.04
CA THR A 96 -2.44 11.41 3.99
C THR A 96 -3.43 10.80 4.98
N TYR A 97 -3.17 10.95 6.29
CA TYR A 97 -3.94 10.30 7.35
C TYR A 97 -4.06 11.14 8.62
N ASP A 98 -5.05 10.84 9.46
CA ASP A 98 -5.19 11.39 10.80
C ASP A 98 -4.40 10.50 11.78
N PRO A 99 -3.42 11.03 12.54
CA PRO A 99 -2.70 10.26 13.56
C PRO A 99 -3.59 9.63 14.64
N GLN A 100 -4.78 10.19 14.90
CA GLN A 100 -5.73 9.67 15.87
C GLN A 100 -6.64 8.58 15.29
N ASP A 101 -6.84 8.57 13.97
CA ASP A 101 -7.67 7.59 13.27
C ASP A 101 -6.99 7.08 11.98
N THR A 102 -6.48 5.85 12.05
CA THR A 102 -5.82 5.18 10.94
C THR A 102 -6.70 4.10 10.30
N THR A 103 -8.04 4.16 10.43
CA THR A 103 -8.94 3.19 9.78
C THR A 103 -8.94 3.33 8.26
N GLU A 104 -8.94 4.55 7.76
CA GLU A 104 -8.89 4.88 6.33
C GLU A 104 -7.73 5.84 6.04
N LEU A 105 -7.04 5.60 4.94
CA LEU A 105 -5.94 6.46 4.49
C LEU A 105 -6.32 7.09 3.15
N THR A 106 -6.03 8.37 2.96
CA THR A 106 -6.14 9.00 1.64
C THR A 106 -4.85 8.73 0.88
N VAL A 107 -4.95 8.22 -0.34
CA VAL A 107 -3.80 7.93 -1.20
C VAL A 107 -3.82 8.86 -2.40
N ASP A 108 -2.66 9.44 -2.66
CA ASP A 108 -2.41 10.39 -3.73
C ASP A 108 -1.32 9.86 -4.66
N TYR A 109 -1.56 10.00 -5.97
CA TYR A 109 -0.57 9.65 -7.00
C TYR A 109 -0.64 10.64 -8.17
N PRO A 110 0.49 11.11 -8.72
CA PRO A 110 0.49 12.13 -9.77
C PRO A 110 -0.37 11.76 -10.99
N GLY A 111 -1.30 12.64 -11.35
CA GLY A 111 -2.19 12.47 -12.50
C GLY A 111 -3.42 11.60 -12.25
N PHE A 112 -3.70 11.24 -11.00
CA PHE A 112 -4.89 10.52 -10.58
C PHE A 112 -5.59 11.28 -9.46
N ASP A 113 -6.91 11.15 -9.39
CA ASP A 113 -7.70 11.67 -8.28
C ASP A 113 -7.38 10.90 -7.01
N SER A 114 -7.31 11.61 -5.88
CA SER A 114 -7.14 11.06 -4.54
C SER A 114 -8.23 10.03 -4.21
N TRP A 115 -7.86 8.93 -3.57
CA TRP A 115 -8.83 7.89 -3.17
C TRP A 115 -8.57 7.36 -1.77
N LYS A 116 -9.58 6.69 -1.20
CA LYS A 116 -9.48 6.10 0.13
C LYS A 116 -9.00 4.65 0.06
N ALA A 117 -7.91 4.36 0.75
CA ALA A 117 -7.42 3.01 1.00
C ALA A 117 -7.88 2.53 2.37
N LYS A 118 -8.49 1.34 2.40
CA LYS A 118 -9.00 0.73 3.63
C LYS A 118 -8.02 -0.27 4.19
N ARG A 119 -8.01 -0.40 5.52
CA ARG A 119 -7.29 -1.46 6.23
C ARG A 119 -7.75 -2.82 5.73
N MET A 120 -6.79 -3.69 5.41
CA MET A 120 -7.04 -5.03 4.91
C MET A 120 -7.45 -5.94 6.07
N VAL A 121 -8.69 -6.44 6.02
CA VAL A 121 -9.22 -7.41 6.99
C VAL A 121 -9.25 -8.79 6.36
N ILE A 122 -8.53 -9.75 6.96
CA ILE A 122 -8.58 -11.15 6.54
C ILE A 122 -9.83 -11.78 7.17
N SER A 123 -10.83 -12.07 6.34
CA SER A 123 -12.05 -12.77 6.77
C SER A 123 -11.94 -14.29 6.54
N GLU A 124 -12.84 -15.06 7.15
CA GLU A 124 -12.88 -16.53 7.02
C GLU A 124 -13.12 -17.00 5.57
N ARG A 125 -13.75 -16.16 4.73
CA ARG A 125 -14.05 -16.46 3.33
C ARG A 125 -13.33 -15.51 2.38
N THR A 126 -12.71 -16.07 1.35
CA THR A 126 -12.06 -15.28 0.30
C THR A 126 -13.10 -14.57 -0.57
N GLY A 127 -12.91 -13.27 -0.79
CA GLY A 127 -13.71 -12.48 -1.74
C GLY A 127 -13.49 -12.87 -3.20
N LYS A 128 -14.25 -12.26 -4.12
CA LYS A 128 -14.07 -12.45 -5.56
C LYS A 128 -12.73 -11.86 -6.00
N ARG A 129 -11.94 -12.65 -6.74
CA ARG A 129 -10.64 -12.18 -7.26
C ARG A 129 -10.86 -11.04 -8.27
N PRO A 130 -10.22 -9.86 -8.08
CA PRO A 130 -10.31 -8.78 -9.04
C PRO A 130 -9.65 -9.17 -10.37
N SER A 131 -10.14 -8.63 -11.47
CA SER A 131 -9.50 -8.76 -12.77
C SER A 131 -8.17 -8.01 -12.79
N LEU A 132 -7.17 -8.58 -13.46
CA LEU A 132 -5.90 -7.91 -13.66
C LEU A 132 -6.10 -6.67 -14.56
N PRO A 133 -5.38 -5.56 -14.30
CA PRO A 133 -5.38 -4.41 -15.19
C PRO A 133 -4.93 -4.79 -16.60
N GLU A 134 -5.47 -4.12 -17.63
CA GLU A 134 -5.18 -4.43 -19.04
C GLU A 134 -3.68 -4.50 -19.34
N LYS A 135 -2.90 -3.58 -18.77
CA LYS A 135 -1.43 -3.51 -18.93
C LYS A 135 -0.69 -4.71 -18.33
N MET A 136 -1.32 -5.47 -17.45
CA MET A 136 -0.75 -6.68 -16.83
C MET A 136 -1.25 -7.97 -17.48
N ILE A 137 -2.20 -7.90 -18.42
CA ILE A 137 -2.67 -9.07 -19.16
C ILE A 137 -1.55 -9.45 -20.14
N LYS A 138 -1.10 -10.70 -20.08
CA LYS A 138 -0.16 -11.23 -21.07
C LYS A 138 -0.83 -11.21 -22.43
N GLU A 139 -0.18 -10.60 -23.41
CA GLU A 139 -0.64 -10.68 -24.79
C GLU A 139 -0.80 -12.16 -25.19
N PRO A 140 -1.93 -12.53 -25.81
CA PRO A 140 -2.13 -13.91 -26.24
C PRO A 140 -1.03 -14.29 -27.22
N ALA A 141 -0.39 -15.42 -26.98
CA ALA A 141 0.68 -15.89 -27.84
C ALA A 141 0.16 -16.07 -29.27
N GLY A 142 0.84 -15.46 -30.24
CA GLY A 142 0.56 -15.67 -31.66
C GLY A 142 0.74 -17.13 -32.07
N SER A 143 0.16 -17.52 -33.21
CA SER A 143 0.31 -18.88 -33.70
C SER A 143 1.70 -19.12 -34.30
N SER A 144 2.40 -20.18 -33.87
CA SER A 144 3.70 -20.57 -34.42
C SER A 144 3.55 -21.21 -35.81
N ARG A 145 4.19 -20.61 -36.82
CA ARG A 145 4.23 -21.11 -38.20
C ARG A 145 4.84 -22.51 -38.30
N LEU A 146 5.88 -22.78 -37.51
CA LEU A 146 6.52 -24.10 -37.44
C LEU A 146 5.55 -25.16 -36.92
N LEU A 147 4.85 -24.88 -35.82
CA LEU A 147 3.90 -25.83 -35.23
C LEU A 147 2.67 -26.04 -36.13
N GLN A 148 2.21 -25.00 -36.83
CA GLN A 148 1.15 -25.14 -37.83
C GLN A 148 1.56 -26.03 -39.01
N GLY A 149 2.78 -25.85 -39.54
CA GLY A 149 3.32 -26.71 -40.59
C GLY A 149 3.49 -28.17 -40.13
N ALA A 150 3.92 -28.37 -38.89
CA ALA A 150 4.07 -29.69 -38.28
C ALA A 150 2.75 -30.37 -37.91
N LYS A 151 1.61 -29.66 -37.90
CA LYS A 151 0.30 -30.19 -37.48
C LYS A 151 -0.20 -31.31 -38.39
N LYS A 152 -0.11 -31.11 -39.72
CA LYS A 152 -0.51 -32.11 -40.73
C LYS A 152 0.28 -33.43 -40.63
N PRO A 153 1.63 -33.44 -40.65
CA PRO A 153 2.38 -34.69 -40.55
C PRO A 153 2.23 -35.36 -39.17
N ASN A 154 2.02 -34.61 -38.09
CA ASN A 154 1.74 -35.16 -36.77
C ASN A 154 0.38 -35.88 -36.74
N GLN A 155 -0.67 -35.25 -37.29
CA GLN A 155 -2.00 -35.87 -37.40
C GLN A 155 -1.96 -37.15 -38.24
N ALA A 156 -1.23 -37.14 -39.37
CA ALA A 156 -1.05 -38.33 -40.21
C ALA A 156 -0.36 -39.47 -39.45
N ARG A 157 0.75 -39.19 -38.73
CA ARG A 157 1.42 -40.20 -37.87
C ARG A 157 0.52 -40.73 -36.77
N LYS A 158 -0.26 -39.87 -36.11
CA LYS A 158 -1.20 -40.28 -35.05
C LYS A 158 -2.33 -41.16 -35.60
N ALA A 159 -2.91 -40.79 -36.74
CA ALA A 159 -3.92 -41.62 -37.40
C ALA A 159 -3.36 -42.99 -37.82
N ALA A 160 -2.13 -43.01 -38.35
CA ALA A 160 -1.43 -44.25 -38.70
C ALA A 160 -1.03 -45.10 -37.48
N ALA A 161 -0.89 -44.51 -36.29
CA ALA A 161 -0.60 -45.23 -35.06
C ALA A 161 -1.85 -45.82 -34.38
N ILE A 162 -3.03 -45.20 -34.60
CA ILE A 162 -4.32 -45.71 -34.09
C ILE A 162 -4.71 -47.02 -34.79
N ILE A 163 -4.30 -47.20 -36.04
CA ILE A 163 -4.35 -48.47 -36.75
C ILE A 163 -3.03 -49.20 -36.43
N PRO A 164 -2.99 -50.23 -35.57
CA PRO A 164 -1.74 -50.91 -35.26
C PRO A 164 -1.26 -51.67 -36.50
N SER A 165 -0.43 -51.02 -37.32
CA SER A 165 0.18 -51.59 -38.51
C SER A 165 1.52 -52.27 -38.21
N VAL A 166 2.02 -52.22 -36.97
CA VAL A 166 3.14 -53.08 -36.59
C VAL A 166 2.54 -54.49 -36.44
N PRO A 167 2.83 -55.43 -37.36
CA PRO A 167 2.39 -56.80 -37.15
C PRO A 167 3.00 -57.28 -35.84
N ALA A 168 2.19 -57.87 -34.96
CA ALA A 168 2.71 -58.54 -33.79
C ALA A 168 3.70 -59.62 -34.27
N VAL A 169 5.00 -59.38 -34.12
CA VAL A 169 6.02 -60.35 -34.51
C VAL A 169 5.95 -61.51 -33.53
N SER A 170 5.29 -62.60 -33.95
CA SER A 170 5.22 -63.80 -33.13
C SER A 170 6.54 -64.57 -33.24
N PHE A 171 7.26 -64.71 -32.13
CA PHE A 171 8.52 -65.47 -32.08
C PHE A 171 8.34 -67.00 -32.10
N ARG A 172 7.13 -67.51 -32.38
CA ARG A 172 6.81 -68.95 -32.31
C ARG A 172 7.59 -69.81 -33.31
N HIS A 173 8.19 -69.21 -34.34
CA HIS A 173 8.97 -69.93 -35.36
C HIS A 173 10.43 -69.46 -35.51
N ILE A 174 11.03 -68.79 -34.50
CA ILE A 174 12.50 -68.70 -34.48
C ILE A 174 13.05 -70.08 -34.08
N SER A 175 13.37 -70.85 -35.12
CA SER A 175 14.16 -72.08 -35.00
C SER A 175 15.49 -71.75 -34.32
N LYS A 176 15.89 -72.60 -33.37
CA LYS A 176 17.17 -72.53 -32.65
C LYS A 176 18.34 -72.50 -33.65
N GLY A 177 18.84 -71.30 -33.94
CA GLY A 177 20.19 -71.11 -34.47
C GLY A 177 21.20 -71.26 -33.33
N GLY A 178 21.52 -72.51 -32.99
CA GLY A 178 22.69 -72.86 -32.18
C GLY A 178 23.72 -73.51 -33.10
N THR A 179 24.73 -72.76 -33.49
CA THR A 179 25.95 -73.27 -34.11
C THR A 179 26.68 -74.23 -33.16
N SER A 180 26.99 -75.44 -33.62
CA SER A 180 28.18 -76.15 -33.16
C SER A 180 28.95 -76.63 -34.40
N HIS A 181 29.94 -75.84 -34.80
CA HIS A 181 31.18 -76.39 -35.33
C HIS A 181 31.92 -77.12 -34.19
N VAL A 182 32.81 -78.04 -34.58
CA VAL A 182 33.75 -78.82 -33.76
C VAL A 182 34.34 -78.00 -32.61
#